data_AF-A0AAD5IXZ8-F1
#
_entry.id   AF-A0AAD5IXZ8-F1
#
_cell.length_a   1.000
_cell.length_b   1.000
_cell.length_c   1.000
_cell.angle_alpha   90.00
_cell.angle_beta   90.00
_cell.angle_gamma   90.00
#
_symmetry.space_group_name_H-M   'P 1'
#
loop_
_entity.id
_entity.type
_entity.pdbx_description
1 polymer ?
#
loop_
_entity_poly.entity_id
_entity_poly.type
_entity_poly.pdbx_seq_one_letter_code
_entity_poly.pdbx_strand_id
1 'polypeptide(L)'
;MTDRHNFALSPSEIAHRLDMVHRVHGIKLAEEYFNSVPNDAKTCQVYGALLNAYVQQKSVEEAEAIMQKMRVMGFATSSFPYNMLISLYSQIGENDKIEVLIQDMGEKGIPNDKKTREVLMSAYIATSDISMMEMVLKWMEKDPHYVVDWKVYSIAANGYLKVGLIEKALSMLKQMEGMMHRKKRKLTFEYLLTHWAGTGLKDELYRVWNMYKPQGRQFGSSYACMITCLAKLNDIEGAEKIFEEWESQCTAMCGNRVLISLLIAYCKEGLFEKAESTVNKALEGKKPQASLWNVLAVGYEKDNQMPKAVEMLKRAISVGKQEWSPNSVSLDACLDYLEGQEDVDGVKDMIRLLKKSGPLKRDIYHRWLRTCVAAGDSISEVVDQLKMDGFSVDEETDKILKTGQSL
;
A
#
# COMPACT_ATOMS: atom_id res chain seq x y z
N MET A 1 4.12 -10.75 50.92
CA MET A 1 5.23 -11.35 50.15
C MET A 1 4.68 -11.80 48.81
N THR A 2 4.90 -11.01 47.77
CA THR A 2 4.66 -11.42 46.38
C THR A 2 5.90 -10.98 45.63
N ASP A 3 6.90 -11.84 45.65
CA ASP A 3 8.07 -11.80 44.80
C ASP A 3 7.62 -11.84 43.34
N ARG A 4 7.37 -10.67 42.75
CA ARG A 4 7.53 -10.53 41.30
C ARG A 4 9.02 -10.58 41.06
N HIS A 5 9.52 -11.75 40.70
CA HIS A 5 10.81 -11.88 40.04
C HIS A 5 10.84 -10.85 38.90
N ASN A 6 11.56 -9.75 39.12
CA ASN A 6 12.04 -8.87 38.06
C ASN A 6 13.02 -9.71 37.25
N PHE A 7 12.49 -10.54 36.34
CA PHE A 7 13.28 -11.03 35.23
C PHE A 7 13.71 -9.78 34.47
N ALA A 8 14.98 -9.41 34.62
CA ALA A 8 15.58 -8.37 33.81
C ALA A 8 15.38 -8.81 32.35
N LEU A 9 14.51 -8.09 31.64
CA LEU A 9 14.23 -8.37 30.24
C LEU A 9 15.55 -8.38 29.48
N SER A 10 15.75 -9.39 28.66
CA SER A 10 16.93 -9.44 27.79
C SER A 10 16.93 -8.23 26.85
N PRO A 11 18.10 -7.75 26.41
CA PRO A 11 18.17 -6.63 25.47
C PRO A 11 17.37 -6.87 24.17
N SER A 12 17.22 -8.13 23.74
CA SER A 12 16.40 -8.52 22.60
C SER A 12 14.90 -8.36 22.88
N GLU A 13 14.43 -8.69 24.08
CA GLU A 13 13.03 -8.50 24.48
C GLU A 13 12.70 -7.01 24.65
N ILE A 14 13.64 -6.22 25.16
CA ILE A 14 13.52 -4.76 25.25
C ILE A 14 13.40 -4.17 23.84
N ALA A 15 14.26 -4.57 22.91
CA ALA A 15 14.22 -4.13 21.52
C ALA A 15 12.89 -4.51 20.83
N HIS A 16 12.40 -5.75 21.06
CA HIS A 16 11.12 -6.19 20.50
C HIS A 16 9.94 -5.42 21.09
N ARG A 17 9.95 -5.18 22.40
CA ARG A 17 8.92 -4.38 23.07
C ARG A 17 8.92 -2.93 22.56
N LEU A 18 10.09 -2.35 22.29
CA LEU A 18 10.20 -1.03 21.69
C LEU A 18 9.55 -1.01 20.29
N ASP A 19 9.85 -1.99 19.42
CA ASP A 19 9.23 -2.10 18.09
C ASP A 19 7.70 -2.26 18.19
N MET A 20 7.21 -3.04 19.15
CA MET A 20 5.77 -3.16 19.41
C MET A 20 5.13 -1.84 19.86
N VAL A 21 5.74 -1.13 20.81
CA VAL A 21 5.23 0.16 21.30
C VAL A 21 5.18 1.17 20.15
N HIS A 22 6.22 1.24 19.33
CA HIS A 22 6.25 2.09 18.14
C HIS A 22 5.10 1.78 17.17
N ARG A 23 4.88 0.51 16.83
CA ARG A 23 3.83 0.10 15.88
C ARG A 23 2.41 0.37 16.38
N VAL A 24 2.17 0.21 17.69
CA VAL A 24 0.81 0.30 18.26
C VAL A 24 0.50 1.71 18.77
N HIS A 25 1.49 2.38 19.36
CA HIS A 25 1.29 3.62 20.11
C HIS A 25 2.06 4.81 19.54
N GLY A 26 2.89 4.61 18.52
CA GLY A 26 3.64 5.66 17.83
C GLY A 26 5.01 5.97 18.44
N ILE A 27 5.76 6.84 17.76
CA ILE A 27 7.18 7.11 18.04
C ILE A 27 7.41 7.77 19.41
N LYS A 28 6.54 8.69 19.83
CA LYS A 28 6.68 9.42 21.10
C LYS A 28 6.71 8.48 22.31
N LEU A 29 5.78 7.53 22.36
CA LEU A 29 5.72 6.55 23.44
C LEU A 29 6.87 5.52 23.36
N ALA A 30 7.40 5.26 22.16
CA ALA A 30 8.59 4.44 21.98
C ALA A 30 9.85 5.14 22.51
N GLU A 31 9.98 6.46 22.33
CA GLU A 31 11.07 7.28 22.90
C GLU A 31 10.99 7.34 24.43
N GLU A 32 9.81 7.57 24.98
CA GLU A 32 9.58 7.53 26.44
C GLU A 32 9.96 6.17 27.01
N TYR A 33 9.54 5.09 26.36
CA TYR A 33 9.93 3.74 26.74
C TYR A 33 11.45 3.56 26.67
N PHE A 34 12.10 3.96 25.57
CA PHE A 34 13.55 3.90 25.43
C PHE A 34 14.27 4.66 26.54
N ASN A 35 13.79 5.87 26.87
CA ASN A 35 14.39 6.69 27.93
C ASN A 35 14.24 6.06 29.32
N SER A 36 13.16 5.30 29.56
CA SER A 36 12.94 4.55 30.79
C SER A 36 13.84 3.32 30.96
N VAL A 37 14.45 2.81 29.87
CA VAL A 37 15.36 1.66 29.92
C VAL A 37 16.70 2.08 30.56
N PRO A 38 17.22 1.31 31.52
CA PRO A 38 18.55 1.56 32.11
C PRO A 38 19.64 1.59 31.04
N ASN A 39 20.63 2.48 31.19
CA ASN A 39 21.68 2.67 30.17
C ASN A 39 22.47 1.38 29.88
N ASP A 40 22.69 0.53 30.89
CA ASP A 40 23.40 -0.74 30.73
C ASP A 40 22.63 -1.77 29.88
N ALA A 41 21.30 -1.62 29.80
CA ALA A 41 20.43 -2.47 29.00
C ALA A 41 20.23 -1.94 27.56
N LYS A 42 20.66 -0.71 27.26
CA LYS A 42 20.58 -0.10 25.92
C LYS A 42 21.72 -0.59 25.02
N THR A 43 21.63 -1.85 24.60
CA THR A 43 22.61 -2.45 23.69
C THR A 43 22.39 -2.01 22.24
N CYS A 44 23.27 -2.45 21.33
CA CYS A 44 23.14 -2.23 19.88
C CYS A 44 21.76 -2.63 19.32
N GLN A 45 21.11 -3.65 19.89
CA GLN A 45 19.78 -4.10 19.46
C GLN A 45 18.69 -3.08 19.81
N VAL A 46 18.75 -2.50 21.00
CA VAL A 46 17.76 -1.52 21.47
C VAL A 46 17.90 -0.21 20.70
N TYR A 47 19.14 0.26 20.50
CA TYR A 47 19.41 1.41 19.63
C TYR A 47 19.01 1.15 18.18
N GLY A 48 19.27 -0.07 17.67
CA GLY A 48 18.85 -0.47 16.32
C GLY A 48 17.34 -0.50 16.14
N ALA A 49 16.57 -0.91 17.16
CA ALA A 49 15.11 -0.85 17.14
C ALA A 49 14.59 0.59 17.10
N LEU A 50 15.17 1.49 17.90
CA LEU A 50 14.82 2.91 17.88
C LEU A 50 15.20 3.57 16.54
N LEU A 51 16.37 3.25 15.98
CA LEU A 51 16.77 3.71 14.65
C LEU A 51 15.74 3.28 13.60
N ASN A 52 15.36 2.00 13.59
CA ASN A 52 14.33 1.49 12.67
C ASN A 52 12.98 2.20 12.85
N ALA A 53 12.59 2.57 14.08
CA ALA A 53 11.38 3.33 14.35
C ALA A 53 11.42 4.72 13.71
N TYR A 54 12.54 5.46 13.84
CA TYR A 54 12.74 6.75 13.16
C TYR A 54 12.74 6.62 11.64
N VAL A 55 13.39 5.58 11.09
CA VAL A 55 13.40 5.32 9.64
C VAL A 55 11.98 5.10 9.11
N GLN A 56 11.12 4.39 9.84
CA GLN A 56 9.72 4.17 9.42
C GLN A 56 8.89 5.46 9.42
N GLN A 57 9.23 6.44 10.27
CA GLN A 57 8.57 7.76 10.31
C GLN A 57 9.23 8.78 9.37
N LYS A 58 10.33 8.40 8.69
CA LYS A 58 11.17 9.30 7.89
C LYS A 58 11.74 10.48 8.69
N SER A 59 11.98 10.28 9.98
CA SER A 59 12.59 11.25 10.90
C SER A 59 14.11 11.27 10.70
N VAL A 60 14.59 12.15 9.81
CA VAL A 60 16.00 12.16 9.35
C VAL A 60 16.96 12.59 10.44
N GLU A 61 16.69 13.71 11.09
CA GLU A 61 17.58 14.31 12.10
C GLU A 61 17.77 13.37 13.29
N GLU A 62 16.67 12.75 13.76
CA GLU A 62 16.68 11.83 14.88
C GLU A 62 17.38 10.51 14.53
N ALA A 63 17.17 9.99 13.31
CA ALA A 63 17.85 8.79 12.83
C ALA A 63 19.38 9.01 12.72
N GLU A 64 19.79 10.16 12.17
CA GLU A 64 21.21 10.54 12.11
C GLU A 64 21.80 10.69 13.52
N ALA A 65 21.10 11.34 14.44
CA ALA A 65 21.54 11.48 15.84
C ALA A 65 21.70 10.13 16.54
N ILE A 66 20.78 9.18 16.34
CA ILE A 66 20.91 7.82 16.86
C ILE A 66 22.10 7.10 16.24
N MET A 67 22.31 7.21 14.93
CA MET A 67 23.48 6.60 14.29
C MET A 67 24.80 7.15 14.86
N GLN A 68 24.90 8.46 15.08
CA GLN A 68 26.10 9.04 15.69
C GLN A 68 26.32 8.54 17.11
N LYS A 69 25.26 8.44 17.93
CA LYS A 69 25.35 7.80 19.26
C LYS A 69 25.81 6.36 19.16
N MET A 70 25.26 5.57 18.23
CA MET A 70 25.69 4.19 17.99
C MET A 70 27.16 4.11 17.55
N ARG A 71 27.66 5.06 16.76
CA ARG A 71 29.08 5.15 16.38
C ARG A 71 29.98 5.41 17.59
N VAL A 72 29.65 6.41 18.40
CA VAL A 72 30.42 6.77 19.61
C VAL A 72 30.46 5.62 20.61
N MET A 73 29.36 4.87 20.74
CA MET A 73 29.28 3.70 21.63
C MET A 73 29.87 2.42 21.03
N GLY A 74 30.41 2.45 19.81
CA GLY A 74 30.96 1.27 19.14
C GLY A 74 29.93 0.23 18.70
N PHE A 75 28.65 0.61 18.61
CA PHE A 75 27.54 -0.26 18.18
C PHE A 75 27.32 -0.26 16.66
N ALA A 76 27.90 0.68 15.92
CA ALA A 76 27.80 0.79 14.46
C ALA A 76 28.87 -0.05 13.72
N THR A 77 29.06 -1.31 14.13
CA THR A 77 30.07 -2.23 13.57
C THR A 77 29.49 -3.28 12.62
N SER A 78 28.15 -3.35 12.51
CA SER A 78 27.44 -4.26 11.60
C SER A 78 26.80 -3.50 10.45
N SER A 79 26.40 -4.21 9.40
CA SER A 79 25.73 -3.63 8.23
C SER A 79 24.29 -3.16 8.55
N PHE A 80 23.70 -3.60 9.66
CA PHE A 80 22.30 -3.31 9.99
C PHE A 80 22.00 -1.81 10.17
N PRO A 81 22.71 -1.02 11.01
CA PRO A 81 22.45 0.41 11.15
C PRO A 81 22.64 1.20 9.85
N TYR A 82 23.61 0.80 9.02
CA TYR A 82 23.82 1.40 7.70
C TYR A 82 22.66 1.08 6.76
N ASN A 83 22.20 -0.17 6.71
CA ASN A 83 21.05 -0.58 5.89
C ASN A 83 19.79 0.22 6.23
N MET A 84 19.59 0.56 7.51
CA MET A 84 18.48 1.40 7.97
C MET A 84 18.58 2.82 7.40
N LEU A 85 19.76 3.46 7.49
CA LEU A 85 19.97 4.80 6.95
C LEU A 85 19.96 4.85 5.42
N ILE A 86 20.55 3.86 4.74
CA ILE A 86 20.48 3.76 3.27
C ILE A 86 19.01 3.67 2.84
N SER A 87 18.21 2.85 3.54
CA SER A 87 16.76 2.76 3.29
C SER A 87 16.05 4.10 3.52
N LEU A 88 16.40 4.84 4.58
CA LEU A 88 15.84 6.16 4.86
C LEU A 88 16.19 7.16 3.76
N TYR A 89 17.47 7.33 3.44
CA TYR A 89 17.93 8.26 2.41
C TYR A 89 17.35 7.92 1.03
N SER A 90 17.20 6.62 0.72
CA SER A 90 16.51 6.17 -0.49
C SER A 90 15.05 6.60 -0.55
N GLN A 91 14.34 6.61 0.60
CA GLN A 91 12.93 7.00 0.66
C GLN A 91 12.69 8.50 0.54
N ILE A 92 13.70 9.33 0.86
CA ILE A 92 13.65 10.79 0.76
C ILE A 92 14.40 11.33 -0.47
N GLY A 93 15.09 10.47 -1.22
CA GLY A 93 15.79 10.82 -2.45
C GLY A 93 17.20 11.41 -2.29
N GLU A 94 17.81 11.30 -1.11
CA GLU A 94 19.15 11.83 -0.81
C GLU A 94 20.27 10.83 -1.16
N ASN A 95 20.54 10.63 -2.46
CA ASN A 95 21.52 9.63 -2.91
C ASN A 95 22.95 9.93 -2.49
N ASP A 96 23.36 11.19 -2.46
CA ASP A 96 24.73 11.59 -2.12
C ASP A 96 25.12 11.04 -0.74
N LYS A 97 24.17 11.02 0.20
CA LYS A 97 24.39 10.45 1.55
C LYS A 97 24.48 8.93 1.53
N ILE A 98 23.84 8.24 0.58
CA ILE A 98 23.97 6.78 0.42
C ILE A 98 25.41 6.43 0.02
N GLU A 99 26.00 7.16 -0.93
CA GLU A 99 27.38 6.92 -1.36
C GLU A 99 28.37 7.13 -0.21
N VAL A 100 28.20 8.20 0.57
CA VAL A 100 29.00 8.47 1.78
C VAL A 100 28.90 7.32 2.78
N LEU A 101 27.71 6.75 3.00
CA LEU A 101 27.56 5.60 3.90
C LEU A 101 28.26 4.34 3.38
N ILE A 102 28.22 4.07 2.07
CA ILE A 102 28.91 2.92 1.47
C ILE A 102 30.43 3.07 1.59
N GLN A 103 30.95 4.28 1.36
CA GLN A 103 32.37 4.57 1.52
C GLN A 103 32.79 4.36 2.99
N ASP A 104 32.02 4.89 3.95
CA ASP A 104 32.28 4.72 5.39
C ASP A 104 32.26 3.23 5.79
N MET A 105 31.33 2.43 5.25
CA MET A 105 31.33 0.97 5.46
C MET A 105 32.61 0.31 4.92
N GLY A 106 33.06 0.72 3.73
CA GLY A 106 34.29 0.22 3.10
C GLY A 106 35.54 0.55 3.91
N GLU A 107 35.68 1.80 4.36
CA GLU A 107 36.80 2.26 5.19
C GLU A 107 36.87 1.53 6.54
N LYS A 108 35.71 1.19 7.10
CA LYS A 108 35.59 0.43 8.36
C LYS A 108 35.66 -1.09 8.18
N GLY A 109 35.80 -1.59 6.95
CA GLY A 109 35.81 -3.01 6.65
C GLY A 109 34.48 -3.72 6.99
N ILE A 110 33.36 -3.00 7.03
CA ILE A 110 32.04 -3.57 7.29
C ILE A 110 31.53 -4.19 5.99
N PRO A 111 31.30 -5.52 5.93
CA PRO A 111 30.90 -6.18 4.71
C PRO A 111 29.49 -5.76 4.28
N ASN A 112 29.29 -5.59 2.98
CA ASN A 112 27.95 -5.43 2.42
C ASN A 112 27.24 -6.77 2.46
N ASP A 113 26.32 -6.95 3.41
CA ASP A 113 25.56 -8.19 3.51
C ASP A 113 24.50 -8.29 2.40
N LYS A 114 23.80 -9.43 2.33
CA LYS A 114 22.70 -9.64 1.37
C LYS A 114 21.69 -8.48 1.40
N LYS A 115 21.34 -8.02 2.61
CA LYS A 115 20.32 -6.99 2.78
C LYS A 115 20.82 -5.63 2.31
N THR A 116 22.08 -5.29 2.55
CA THR A 116 22.73 -4.08 2.06
C THR A 116 22.61 -4.01 0.55
N ARG A 117 22.97 -5.08 -0.15
CA ARG A 117 22.93 -5.11 -1.61
C ARG A 117 21.51 -5.00 -2.17
N GLU A 118 20.52 -5.65 -1.53
CA GLU A 118 19.10 -5.51 -1.91
C GLU A 118 18.57 -4.08 -1.74
N VAL A 119 18.92 -3.43 -0.62
CA VAL A 119 18.53 -2.04 -0.33
C VAL A 119 19.20 -1.09 -1.33
N LEU A 120 20.49 -1.26 -1.61
CA LEU A 120 21.22 -0.46 -2.60
C LEU A 120 20.62 -0.60 -4.00
N MET A 121 20.32 -1.82 -4.44
CA MET A 121 19.69 -2.04 -5.74
C MET A 121 18.34 -1.31 -5.84
N SER A 122 17.52 -1.38 -4.79
CA SER A 122 16.23 -0.69 -4.73
C SER A 122 16.41 0.84 -4.73
N ALA A 123 17.43 1.35 -4.03
CA ALA A 123 17.73 2.77 -3.95
C ALA A 123 18.16 3.35 -5.31
N TYR A 124 19.11 2.70 -5.98
CA TYR A 124 19.57 3.14 -7.30
C TYR A 124 18.47 3.05 -8.37
N ILE A 125 17.55 2.09 -8.25
CA ILE A 125 16.34 2.04 -9.11
C ILE A 125 15.39 3.21 -8.82
N ALA A 126 15.21 3.57 -7.54
CA ALA A 126 14.36 4.69 -7.16
C ALA A 126 14.84 5.99 -7.80
N THR A 127 16.15 6.13 -7.98
CA THR A 127 16.79 7.36 -8.49
C THR A 127 17.28 7.24 -9.93
N SER A 128 16.94 6.14 -10.59
CA SER A 128 17.27 5.84 -11.99
C SER A 128 18.78 5.84 -12.28
N ASP A 129 19.62 5.59 -11.27
CA ASP A 129 21.05 5.35 -11.45
C ASP A 129 21.32 3.91 -11.88
N ILE A 130 21.23 3.70 -13.19
CA ILE A 130 21.41 2.38 -13.81
C ILE A 130 22.85 1.89 -13.71
N SER A 131 23.82 2.79 -13.73
CA SER A 131 25.24 2.44 -13.65
C SER A 131 25.56 1.78 -12.30
N MET A 132 25.10 2.40 -11.22
CA MET A 132 25.30 1.88 -9.86
C MET A 132 24.45 0.62 -9.62
N MET A 133 23.23 0.57 -10.14
CA MET A 133 22.41 -0.66 -10.12
C MET A 133 23.13 -1.84 -10.81
N GLU A 134 23.70 -1.62 -11.99
CA GLU A 134 24.44 -2.65 -12.75
C GLU A 134 25.70 -3.12 -12.01
N MET A 135 26.39 -2.19 -11.33
CA MET A 135 27.53 -2.53 -10.50
C MET A 135 27.12 -3.47 -9.36
N VAL A 136 26.05 -3.13 -8.63
CA VAL A 136 25.52 -3.97 -7.53
C VAL A 136 25.05 -5.33 -8.04
N LEU A 137 24.38 -5.39 -9.20
CA LEU A 137 23.96 -6.64 -9.82
C LEU A 137 25.16 -7.53 -10.15
N LYS A 138 26.19 -6.99 -10.82
CA LYS A 138 27.42 -7.73 -11.14
C LYS A 138 28.14 -8.22 -9.89
N TRP A 139 28.14 -7.44 -8.81
CA TRP A 139 28.71 -7.85 -7.53
C TRP A 139 27.93 -9.03 -6.92
N MET A 140 26.60 -8.99 -6.97
CA MET A 140 25.77 -10.11 -6.51
C MET A 140 25.98 -11.38 -7.34
N GLU A 141 26.12 -11.26 -8.66
CA GLU A 141 26.32 -12.41 -9.56
C GLU A 141 27.70 -13.06 -9.43
N LYS A 142 28.73 -12.27 -9.09
CA LYS A 142 30.11 -12.75 -8.94
C LYS A 142 30.42 -13.30 -7.55
N ASP A 143 29.59 -13.03 -6.54
CA ASP A 143 29.81 -13.49 -5.17
C ASP A 143 29.45 -14.99 -5.04
N PRO A 144 30.43 -15.88 -4.85
CA PRO A 144 30.17 -17.33 -4.77
C PRO A 144 29.38 -17.72 -3.52
N HIS A 145 29.30 -16.86 -2.51
CA HIS A 145 28.52 -17.09 -1.28
C HIS A 145 27.09 -16.55 -1.39
N TYR A 146 26.76 -15.90 -2.50
CA TYR A 146 25.44 -15.32 -2.74
C TYR A 146 24.64 -16.13 -3.74
N VAL A 147 23.59 -16.78 -3.28
CA VAL A 147 22.61 -17.41 -4.17
C VAL A 147 21.68 -16.34 -4.70
N VAL A 148 21.89 -15.94 -5.96
CA VAL A 148 20.99 -15.05 -6.69
C VAL A 148 19.62 -15.72 -6.82
N ASP A 149 18.58 -15.11 -6.23
CA ASP A 149 17.18 -15.56 -6.34
C ASP A 149 16.49 -14.81 -7.48
N TRP A 150 15.36 -15.34 -7.96
CA TRP A 150 14.54 -14.72 -9.02
C TRP A 150 14.16 -13.26 -8.71
N LYS A 151 14.10 -12.90 -7.42
CA LYS A 151 13.80 -11.54 -6.94
C LYS A 151 14.83 -10.52 -7.41
N VAL A 152 16.12 -10.88 -7.47
CA VAL A 152 17.17 -9.96 -7.90
C VAL A 152 16.96 -9.56 -9.35
N TYR A 153 16.69 -10.54 -10.22
CA TYR A 153 16.38 -10.28 -11.63
C TYR A 153 15.06 -9.56 -11.84
N SER A 154 14.04 -9.85 -11.02
CA SER A 154 12.78 -9.08 -11.00
C SER A 154 13.00 -7.60 -10.67
N ILE A 155 13.82 -7.31 -9.66
CA ILE A 155 14.17 -5.94 -9.27
C ILE A 155 14.97 -5.26 -10.40
N ALA A 156 16.00 -5.92 -10.93
CA ALA A 156 16.79 -5.38 -12.05
C ALA A 156 15.95 -5.14 -13.32
N ALA A 157 15.05 -6.07 -13.67
CA ALA A 157 14.12 -5.90 -14.80
C ALA A 157 13.24 -4.66 -14.61
N ASN A 158 12.69 -4.46 -13.40
CA ASN A 158 11.92 -3.27 -13.09
C ASN A 158 12.74 -1.97 -13.21
N GLY A 159 14.00 -2.01 -12.77
CA GLY A 159 14.95 -0.91 -12.93
C GLY A 159 15.15 -0.51 -14.40
N TYR A 160 15.45 -1.49 -15.25
CA TYR A 160 15.61 -1.25 -16.69
C TYR A 160 14.32 -0.80 -17.38
N LEU A 161 13.16 -1.33 -16.99
CA LEU A 161 11.86 -0.89 -17.53
C LEU A 161 11.59 0.57 -17.20
N LYS A 162 11.92 1.02 -15.98
CA LYS A 162 11.69 2.41 -15.53
C LYS A 162 12.44 3.45 -16.38
N VAL A 163 13.63 3.10 -16.88
CA VAL A 163 14.44 3.98 -17.75
C VAL A 163 14.25 3.70 -19.24
N GLY A 164 13.33 2.79 -19.61
CA GLY A 164 13.06 2.44 -21.01
C GLY A 164 14.11 1.54 -21.68
N LEU A 165 15.03 0.91 -20.93
CA LEU A 165 16.03 -0.02 -21.46
C LEU A 165 15.43 -1.43 -21.64
N ILE A 166 14.47 -1.55 -22.56
CA ILE A 166 13.65 -2.76 -22.75
C ILE A 166 14.49 -4.01 -22.98
N GLU A 167 15.49 -3.98 -23.86
CA GLU A 167 16.33 -5.17 -24.16
C GLU A 167 17.03 -5.75 -22.93
N LYS A 168 17.54 -4.89 -22.04
CA LYS A 168 18.16 -5.33 -20.78
C LYS A 168 17.10 -5.89 -19.83
N ALA A 169 15.91 -5.27 -19.76
CA ALA A 169 14.80 -5.82 -18.99
C ALA A 169 14.41 -7.22 -19.47
N LEU A 170 14.30 -7.43 -20.79
CA LEU A 170 13.98 -8.74 -21.39
C LEU A 170 15.02 -9.80 -21.03
N SER A 171 16.30 -9.45 -21.04
CA SER A 171 17.38 -10.35 -20.61
C SER A 171 17.20 -10.79 -19.16
N MET A 172 16.90 -9.86 -18.25
CA MET A 172 16.65 -10.16 -16.83
C MET A 172 15.40 -11.01 -16.64
N LEU A 173 14.33 -10.76 -17.40
CA LEU A 173 13.10 -11.55 -17.34
C LEU A 173 13.31 -13.00 -17.79
N LYS A 174 14.13 -13.23 -18.82
CA LYS A 174 14.51 -14.58 -19.25
C LYS A 174 15.33 -15.32 -18.19
N GLN A 175 16.26 -14.63 -17.52
CA GLN A 175 17.00 -15.21 -16.39
C GLN A 175 16.07 -15.56 -15.22
N MET A 176 15.14 -14.68 -14.88
CA MET A 176 14.10 -14.91 -13.88
C MET A 176 13.23 -16.14 -14.22
N GLU A 177 12.80 -16.26 -15.47
CA GLU A 177 12.02 -17.39 -16.00
C GLU A 177 12.79 -18.72 -15.85
N GLY A 178 14.09 -18.72 -16.15
CA GLY A 178 14.98 -19.88 -15.98
C GLY A 178 15.14 -20.36 -14.53
N MET A 179 14.93 -19.48 -13.55
CA MET A 179 15.03 -19.79 -12.11
C MET A 179 13.72 -20.29 -11.49
N MET A 180 12.66 -20.48 -12.27
CA MET A 180 11.35 -20.91 -11.78
C MET A 180 11.34 -22.37 -11.29
N HIS A 181 11.66 -22.59 -10.02
CA HIS A 181 11.52 -23.90 -9.36
C HIS A 181 10.05 -24.22 -8.98
N ARG A 182 9.69 -25.52 -9.00
CA ARG A 182 8.34 -26.05 -8.72
C ARG A 182 7.69 -25.52 -7.43
N LYS A 183 8.45 -25.34 -6.34
CA LYS A 183 7.92 -24.90 -5.02
C LYS A 183 7.56 -23.41 -4.93
N LYS A 184 8.21 -22.53 -5.72
CA LYS A 184 7.98 -21.06 -5.72
C LYS A 184 7.25 -20.55 -6.97
N ARG A 185 6.67 -21.46 -7.77
CA ARG A 185 6.14 -21.16 -9.11
C ARG A 185 5.07 -20.06 -9.10
N LYS A 186 4.15 -20.04 -8.12
CA LYS A 186 3.02 -19.09 -8.09
C LYS A 186 3.45 -17.62 -7.97
N LEU A 187 4.24 -17.28 -6.94
CA LEU A 187 4.70 -15.90 -6.73
C LEU A 187 5.62 -15.45 -7.88
N THR A 188 6.58 -16.30 -8.28
CA THR A 188 7.51 -15.97 -9.37
C THR A 188 6.75 -15.70 -10.68
N PHE A 189 5.71 -16.47 -10.96
CA PHE A 189 4.86 -16.28 -12.14
C PHE A 189 4.08 -14.95 -12.12
N GLU A 190 3.47 -14.57 -10.99
CA GLU A 190 2.72 -13.30 -10.89
C GLU A 190 3.65 -12.08 -11.07
N TYR A 191 4.88 -12.13 -10.55
CA TYR A 191 5.89 -11.09 -10.81
C TYR A 191 6.31 -11.07 -12.27
N LEU A 192 6.54 -12.24 -12.87
CA LEU A 192 6.92 -12.37 -14.28
C LEU A 192 5.86 -11.74 -15.18
N LEU A 193 4.57 -12.05 -14.99
CA LEU A 193 3.46 -11.43 -15.71
C LEU A 193 3.47 -9.90 -15.56
N THR A 194 3.65 -9.41 -14.33
CA THR A 194 3.63 -7.96 -14.05
C THR A 194 4.77 -7.23 -14.77
N HIS A 195 5.96 -7.82 -14.81
CA HIS A 195 7.09 -7.21 -15.51
C HIS A 195 6.97 -7.33 -17.03
N TRP A 196 6.50 -8.46 -17.56
CA TRP A 196 6.22 -8.58 -19.00
C TRP A 196 5.16 -7.58 -19.45
N ALA A 197 4.11 -7.35 -18.66
CA ALA A 197 3.15 -6.28 -18.93
C ALA A 197 3.81 -4.89 -18.96
N GLY A 198 4.85 -4.66 -18.15
CA GLY A 198 5.63 -3.43 -18.18
C GLY A 198 6.48 -3.25 -19.45
N THR A 199 6.76 -4.31 -20.20
CA THR A 199 7.53 -4.23 -21.47
C THR A 199 6.68 -3.73 -22.65
N GLY A 200 5.35 -3.79 -22.56
CA GLY A 200 4.46 -3.54 -23.69
C GLY A 200 4.29 -4.73 -24.66
N LEU A 201 5.08 -5.81 -24.51
CA LEU A 201 5.07 -6.95 -25.43
C LEU A 201 3.95 -7.94 -25.08
N LYS A 202 2.78 -7.71 -25.69
CA LYS A 202 1.58 -8.55 -25.53
C LYS A 202 1.80 -10.02 -25.86
N ASP A 203 2.51 -10.32 -26.94
CA ASP A 203 2.73 -11.71 -27.40
C ASP A 203 3.55 -12.53 -26.40
N GLU A 204 4.58 -11.92 -25.80
CA GLU A 204 5.39 -12.57 -24.77
C GLU A 204 4.61 -12.79 -23.47
N LEU A 205 3.74 -11.85 -23.09
CA LEU A 205 2.84 -12.03 -21.96
C LEU A 205 1.93 -13.25 -22.17
N TYR A 206 1.38 -13.43 -23.37
CA TYR A 206 0.58 -14.60 -23.73
C TYR A 206 1.40 -15.90 -23.77
N ARG A 207 2.63 -15.86 -24.29
CA ARG A 207 3.54 -17.03 -24.27
C ARG A 207 3.77 -17.50 -22.84
N VAL A 208 4.13 -16.58 -21.94
CA VAL A 208 4.38 -16.86 -20.53
C VAL A 208 3.12 -17.38 -19.85
N TRP A 209 1.96 -16.77 -20.11
CA TRP A 209 0.68 -17.25 -19.61
C TRP A 209 0.43 -18.69 -20.05
N ASN A 210 0.51 -19.00 -21.34
CA ASN A 210 0.21 -20.33 -21.85
C ASN A 210 1.18 -21.41 -21.35
N MET A 211 2.44 -21.04 -21.10
CA MET A 211 3.47 -21.99 -20.65
C MET A 211 3.34 -22.32 -19.15
N TYR A 212 2.95 -21.36 -18.33
CA TYR A 212 2.97 -21.50 -16.88
C TYR A 212 1.61 -21.35 -16.21
N LYS A 213 0.53 -21.13 -16.98
CA LYS A 213 -0.81 -20.96 -16.41
C LYS A 213 -1.14 -22.13 -15.50
N PRO A 214 -1.57 -21.84 -14.28
CA PRO A 214 -1.83 -22.89 -13.34
C PRO A 214 -3.17 -23.57 -13.65
N GLN A 215 -3.21 -24.89 -13.53
CA GLN A 215 -4.43 -25.68 -13.73
C GLN A 215 -5.19 -25.83 -12.42
N GLY A 216 -6.50 -25.53 -12.42
CA GLY A 216 -7.41 -25.79 -11.29
C GLY A 216 -7.88 -24.56 -10.51
N ARG A 217 -8.88 -24.77 -9.63
CA ARG A 217 -9.67 -23.70 -8.95
C ARG A 217 -8.89 -22.82 -7.96
N GLN A 218 -7.68 -23.20 -7.55
CA GLN A 218 -6.93 -22.53 -6.48
C GLN A 218 -6.13 -21.28 -6.94
N PHE A 219 -6.27 -20.86 -8.20
CA PHE A 219 -5.39 -19.87 -8.82
C PHE A 219 -6.06 -18.56 -9.26
N GLY A 220 -7.17 -18.18 -8.62
CA GLY A 220 -7.82 -16.89 -8.90
C GLY A 220 -6.89 -15.67 -8.79
N SER A 221 -5.82 -15.72 -7.97
CA SER A 221 -4.86 -14.62 -7.91
C SER A 221 -4.04 -14.45 -9.20
N SER A 222 -3.68 -15.54 -9.87
CA SER A 222 -2.88 -15.51 -11.11
C SER A 222 -3.73 -15.06 -12.30
N TYR A 223 -5.00 -15.49 -12.37
CA TYR A 223 -5.97 -14.96 -13.35
C TYR A 223 -6.25 -13.46 -13.14
N ALA A 224 -6.47 -13.03 -11.90
CA ALA A 224 -6.60 -11.61 -11.56
C ALA A 224 -5.37 -10.79 -11.97
N CYS A 225 -4.16 -11.35 -11.75
CA CYS A 225 -2.91 -10.74 -12.17
C CYS A 225 -2.82 -10.61 -13.69
N MET A 226 -3.15 -11.67 -14.44
CA MET A 226 -3.16 -11.64 -15.90
C MET A 226 -4.16 -10.63 -16.47
N ILE A 227 -5.39 -10.59 -15.94
CA ILE A 227 -6.40 -9.57 -16.33
C ILE A 227 -5.87 -8.15 -16.07
N THR A 228 -5.25 -7.93 -14.91
CA THR A 228 -4.64 -6.63 -14.58
C THR A 228 -3.51 -6.27 -15.54
N CYS A 229 -2.71 -7.25 -15.96
CA CYS A 229 -1.62 -7.08 -16.92
C CYS A 229 -2.14 -6.74 -18.32
N LEU A 230 -3.16 -7.47 -18.81
CA LEU A 230 -3.80 -7.21 -20.09
C LEU A 230 -4.49 -5.85 -20.12
N ALA A 231 -5.14 -5.46 -19.02
CA ALA A 231 -5.73 -4.13 -18.87
C ALA A 231 -4.68 -3.01 -18.96
N LYS A 232 -3.46 -3.22 -18.45
CA LYS A 232 -2.35 -2.25 -18.63
C LYS A 232 -1.86 -2.15 -20.08
N LEU A 233 -2.07 -3.20 -20.87
CA LEU A 233 -1.73 -3.26 -22.29
C LEU A 233 -2.92 -2.88 -23.19
N ASN A 234 -3.99 -2.33 -22.61
CA ASN A 234 -5.25 -1.98 -23.28
C ASN A 234 -5.89 -3.16 -24.04
N ASP A 235 -5.65 -4.40 -23.59
CA ASP A 235 -6.22 -5.61 -24.18
C ASP A 235 -7.43 -6.11 -23.39
N ILE A 236 -8.52 -5.38 -23.51
CA ILE A 236 -9.77 -5.73 -22.80
C ILE A 236 -10.39 -7.01 -23.35
N GLU A 237 -10.36 -7.23 -24.67
CA GLU A 237 -10.86 -8.47 -25.27
C GLU A 237 -10.09 -9.70 -24.76
N GLY A 238 -8.77 -9.56 -24.62
CA GLY A 238 -7.95 -10.60 -24.00
C GLY A 238 -8.33 -10.84 -22.54
N ALA A 239 -8.55 -9.77 -21.77
CA ALA A 239 -8.95 -9.87 -20.37
C ALA A 239 -10.32 -10.55 -20.21
N GLU A 240 -11.28 -10.25 -21.09
CA GLU A 240 -12.58 -10.91 -21.17
C GLU A 240 -12.43 -12.42 -21.42
N LYS A 241 -11.61 -12.83 -22.40
CA LYS A 241 -11.35 -14.25 -22.69
C LYS A 241 -10.71 -14.99 -21.51
N ILE A 242 -9.77 -14.35 -20.80
CA ILE A 242 -9.15 -14.93 -19.60
C ILE A 242 -10.17 -15.06 -18.46
N PHE A 243 -11.10 -14.10 -18.33
CA PHE A 243 -12.18 -14.17 -17.37
C PHE A 243 -13.17 -15.30 -17.69
N GLU A 244 -13.58 -15.45 -18.95
CA GLU A 244 -14.46 -16.53 -19.42
C GLU A 244 -13.81 -17.91 -19.20
N GLU A 245 -12.52 -18.05 -19.53
CA GLU A 245 -11.74 -19.27 -19.25
C GLU A 245 -11.78 -19.60 -17.75
N TRP A 246 -11.60 -18.60 -16.87
CA TRP A 246 -11.66 -18.79 -15.43
C TRP A 246 -13.06 -19.13 -14.91
N GLU A 247 -14.09 -18.45 -15.43
CA GLU A 247 -15.49 -18.65 -15.04
C GLU A 247 -15.95 -20.07 -15.38
N SER A 248 -15.60 -20.58 -16.57
CA SER A 248 -15.93 -21.94 -17.01
C SER A 248 -15.32 -23.04 -16.12
N GLN A 249 -14.20 -22.75 -15.45
CA GLN A 249 -13.52 -23.68 -14.54
C GLN A 249 -14.06 -23.63 -13.10
N CYS A 250 -14.88 -22.63 -12.77
CA CYS A 250 -15.38 -22.39 -11.42
C CYS A 250 -16.83 -22.87 -11.22
N THR A 251 -17.03 -23.90 -10.39
CA THR A 251 -18.37 -24.23 -9.88
C THR A 251 -18.68 -23.40 -8.62
N ALA A 252 -19.51 -22.37 -8.82
CA ALA A 252 -20.26 -21.59 -7.83
C ALA A 252 -19.52 -20.78 -6.73
N MET A 253 -18.30 -21.12 -6.31
CA MET A 253 -17.69 -20.55 -5.07
C MET A 253 -16.38 -19.76 -5.19
N CYS A 254 -15.84 -19.51 -6.38
CA CYS A 254 -14.60 -18.73 -6.54
C CYS A 254 -14.89 -17.53 -7.43
N GLY A 255 -14.42 -16.30 -7.23
CA GLY A 255 -13.56 -15.65 -6.27
C GLY A 255 -13.53 -14.16 -6.68
N ASN A 256 -14.06 -13.28 -5.84
CA ASN A 256 -14.39 -11.88 -6.21
C ASN A 256 -13.21 -11.09 -6.79
N ARG A 257 -11.98 -11.50 -6.50
CA ARG A 257 -10.77 -10.82 -6.94
C ARG A 257 -10.60 -10.81 -8.47
N VAL A 258 -10.99 -11.88 -9.17
CA VAL A 258 -10.86 -11.95 -10.64
C VAL A 258 -11.88 -11.02 -11.29
N LEU A 259 -13.13 -11.08 -10.84
CA LEU A 259 -14.20 -10.17 -11.24
C LEU A 259 -13.85 -8.69 -10.95
N ILE A 260 -13.35 -8.39 -9.75
CA ILE A 260 -12.90 -7.04 -9.39
C ILE A 260 -11.79 -6.56 -10.33
N SER A 261 -10.86 -7.44 -10.74
CA SER A 261 -9.79 -7.06 -11.66
C SER A 261 -10.33 -6.70 -13.05
N LEU A 262 -11.35 -7.42 -13.54
CA LEU A 262 -12.04 -7.09 -14.78
C LEU A 262 -12.85 -5.80 -14.67
N LEU A 263 -13.56 -5.57 -13.55
CA LEU A 263 -14.28 -4.32 -13.31
C LEU A 263 -13.35 -3.11 -13.27
N ILE A 264 -12.18 -3.24 -12.61
CA ILE A 264 -11.15 -2.21 -12.61
C ILE A 264 -10.66 -1.95 -14.04
N ALA A 265 -10.50 -2.99 -14.86
CA ALA A 265 -10.12 -2.86 -16.27
C ALA A 265 -11.17 -2.07 -17.07
N TYR A 266 -12.44 -2.43 -16.95
CA TYR A 266 -13.52 -1.69 -17.61
C TYR A 266 -13.62 -0.24 -17.17
N CYS A 267 -13.51 0.04 -15.87
CA CYS A 267 -13.56 1.41 -15.35
C CYS A 267 -12.41 2.28 -15.87
N LYS A 268 -11.21 1.70 -16.05
CA LYS A 268 -10.05 2.43 -16.58
C LYS A 268 -10.21 2.83 -18.05
N GLU A 269 -10.87 1.99 -18.83
CA GLU A 269 -11.15 2.25 -20.25
C GLU A 269 -12.48 3.00 -20.50
N GLY A 270 -13.17 3.43 -19.44
CA GLY A 270 -14.46 4.11 -19.54
C GLY A 270 -15.63 3.20 -19.96
N LEU A 271 -15.47 1.88 -19.93
CA LEU A 271 -16.47 0.89 -20.34
C LEU A 271 -17.49 0.61 -19.22
N PHE A 272 -18.12 1.65 -18.69
CA PHE A 272 -18.99 1.57 -17.51
C PHE A 272 -20.25 0.73 -17.73
N GLU A 273 -20.86 0.76 -18.91
CA GLU A 273 -22.04 -0.06 -19.23
C GLU A 273 -21.74 -1.55 -19.13
N LYS A 274 -20.57 -1.98 -19.65
CA LYS A 274 -20.09 -3.35 -19.50
C LYS A 274 -19.85 -3.68 -18.03
N ALA A 275 -19.23 -2.77 -17.29
CA ALA A 275 -18.94 -2.96 -15.87
C ALA A 275 -20.22 -3.16 -15.04
N GLU A 276 -21.25 -2.34 -15.26
CA GLU A 276 -22.55 -2.47 -14.60
C GLU A 276 -23.27 -3.77 -14.99
N SER A 277 -23.28 -4.12 -16.28
CA SER A 277 -23.86 -5.39 -16.76
C SER A 277 -23.18 -6.58 -16.09
N THR A 278 -21.85 -6.56 -16.00
CA THR A 278 -21.07 -7.61 -15.33
C THR A 278 -21.36 -7.69 -13.83
N VAL A 279 -21.53 -6.55 -13.13
CA VAL A 279 -21.97 -6.55 -11.74
C VAL A 279 -23.37 -7.16 -11.62
N ASN A 280 -24.34 -6.71 -12.42
CA ASN A 280 -25.72 -7.20 -12.36
C ASN A 280 -25.80 -8.72 -12.61
N LYS A 281 -25.09 -9.25 -13.62
CA LYS A 281 -24.99 -10.69 -13.88
C LYS A 281 -24.38 -11.45 -12.69
N ALA A 282 -23.36 -10.89 -12.04
CA ALA A 282 -22.77 -11.50 -10.85
C ALA A 282 -23.73 -11.54 -9.64
N LEU A 283 -24.75 -10.67 -9.63
CA LEU A 283 -25.76 -10.57 -8.59
C LEU A 283 -26.98 -11.48 -8.82
N GLU A 284 -27.29 -11.83 -10.07
CA GLU A 284 -28.46 -12.65 -10.45
C GLU A 284 -28.48 -14.06 -9.82
N GLY A 285 -27.42 -14.48 -9.11
CA GLY A 285 -27.40 -15.74 -8.35
C GLY A 285 -26.80 -15.67 -6.94
N LYS A 286 -26.48 -14.47 -6.40
CA LYS A 286 -25.70 -14.32 -5.16
C LYS A 286 -26.06 -13.07 -4.35
N LYS A 287 -25.72 -13.07 -3.05
CA LYS A 287 -25.81 -11.86 -2.21
C LYS A 287 -24.89 -10.76 -2.77
N PRO A 288 -25.36 -9.51 -2.89
CA PRO A 288 -24.52 -8.43 -3.34
C PRO A 288 -23.36 -8.21 -2.39
N GLN A 289 -22.19 -7.90 -2.94
CA GLN A 289 -21.01 -7.59 -2.16
C GLN A 289 -20.66 -6.13 -2.34
N ALA A 290 -20.49 -5.43 -1.23
CA ALA A 290 -20.15 -4.01 -1.20
C ALA A 290 -18.89 -3.66 -2.03
N SER A 291 -17.92 -4.58 -2.10
CA SER A 291 -16.68 -4.39 -2.87
C SER A 291 -16.88 -4.20 -4.37
N LEU A 292 -17.93 -4.79 -4.98
CA LEU A 292 -18.18 -4.63 -6.42
C LEU A 292 -18.68 -3.21 -6.74
N TRP A 293 -19.64 -2.73 -5.95
CA TRP A 293 -20.16 -1.37 -6.06
C TRP A 293 -19.11 -0.30 -5.71
N ASN A 294 -18.25 -0.57 -4.73
CA ASN A 294 -17.15 0.35 -4.38
C ASN A 294 -16.12 0.48 -5.52
N VAL A 295 -15.88 -0.57 -6.31
CA VAL A 295 -15.01 -0.48 -7.50
C VAL A 295 -15.64 0.42 -8.56
N LEU A 296 -16.94 0.29 -8.82
CA LEU A 296 -17.66 1.17 -9.74
C LEU A 296 -17.66 2.62 -9.24
N ALA A 297 -17.83 2.85 -7.93
CA ALA A 297 -17.77 4.17 -7.33
C ALA A 297 -16.41 4.84 -7.58
N VAL A 298 -15.30 4.13 -7.31
CA VAL A 298 -13.93 4.60 -7.61
C VAL A 298 -13.73 4.84 -9.11
N GLY A 299 -14.32 3.99 -9.96
CA GLY A 299 -14.27 4.14 -11.40
C GLY A 299 -14.94 5.42 -11.89
N TYR A 300 -16.19 5.64 -11.47
CA TYR A 300 -16.97 6.82 -11.83
C TYR A 300 -16.39 8.12 -11.24
N GLU A 301 -15.81 8.06 -10.04
CA GLU A 301 -15.07 9.17 -9.44
C GLU A 301 -13.93 9.63 -10.36
N LYS A 302 -13.11 8.69 -10.84
CA LYS A 302 -11.96 8.99 -11.72
C LYS A 302 -12.35 9.49 -13.10
N ASP A 303 -13.54 9.13 -13.57
CA ASP A 303 -14.11 9.60 -14.84
C ASP A 303 -14.93 10.89 -14.67
N ASN A 304 -14.90 11.51 -13.48
CA ASN A 304 -15.66 12.72 -13.13
C ASN A 304 -17.19 12.57 -13.25
N GLN A 305 -17.73 11.34 -13.27
CA GLN A 305 -19.17 11.07 -13.23
C GLN A 305 -19.68 10.97 -11.78
N MET A 306 -19.54 12.07 -11.04
CA MET A 306 -19.74 12.06 -9.60
C MET A 306 -21.16 11.69 -9.11
N PRO A 307 -22.27 12.05 -9.80
CA PRO A 307 -23.61 11.58 -9.42
C PRO A 307 -23.70 10.05 -9.36
N LYS A 308 -23.14 9.36 -10.35
CA LYS A 308 -23.12 7.89 -10.39
C LYS A 308 -22.14 7.32 -9.35
N ALA A 309 -21.02 7.99 -9.12
CA ALA A 309 -20.08 7.59 -8.06
C ALA A 309 -20.77 7.58 -6.68
N VAL A 310 -21.50 8.65 -6.35
CA VAL A 310 -22.31 8.76 -5.12
C VAL A 310 -23.35 7.65 -5.05
N GLU A 311 -24.07 7.39 -6.15
CA GLU A 311 -25.09 6.32 -6.19
C GLU A 311 -24.49 4.94 -5.93
N MET A 312 -23.39 4.60 -6.61
CA MET A 312 -22.71 3.32 -6.44
C MET A 312 -22.13 3.18 -5.03
N LEU A 313 -21.61 4.26 -4.45
CA LEU A 313 -21.10 4.27 -3.09
C LEU A 313 -22.22 4.05 -2.06
N LYS A 314 -23.37 4.72 -2.22
CA LYS A 314 -24.57 4.49 -1.38
C LYS A 314 -25.02 3.03 -1.44
N ARG A 315 -25.04 2.42 -2.63
CA ARG A 315 -25.33 0.98 -2.80
C ARG A 315 -24.30 0.10 -2.10
N ALA A 316 -23.01 0.44 -2.18
CA ALA A 316 -21.94 -0.29 -1.52
C ALA A 316 -22.11 -0.28 0.01
N ILE A 317 -22.33 0.89 0.61
CA ILE A 317 -22.51 1.05 2.07
C ILE A 317 -23.77 0.32 2.54
N SER A 318 -24.86 0.40 1.78
CA SER A 318 -26.13 -0.25 2.12
C SER A 318 -26.03 -1.76 2.26
N VAL A 319 -25.12 -2.39 1.51
CA VAL A 319 -24.89 -3.85 1.55
C VAL A 319 -23.67 -4.22 2.41
N GLY A 320 -22.87 -3.24 2.82
CA GLY A 320 -21.71 -3.42 3.69
C GLY A 320 -22.12 -3.96 5.06
N LYS A 321 -21.35 -4.93 5.59
CA LYS A 321 -21.47 -5.37 6.99
C LYS A 321 -20.81 -4.36 7.93
N GLN A 322 -21.03 -4.47 9.25
CA GLN A 322 -20.50 -3.54 10.29
C GLN A 322 -18.96 -3.38 10.34
N GLU A 323 -18.19 -4.20 9.64
CA GLU A 323 -16.72 -4.05 9.53
C GLU A 323 -16.26 -3.57 8.15
N TRP A 324 -17.20 -3.43 7.19
CA TRP A 324 -16.90 -2.96 5.86
C TRP A 324 -16.90 -1.44 5.85
N SER A 325 -15.78 -0.86 5.42
CA SER A 325 -15.67 0.58 5.16
C SER A 325 -15.42 0.82 3.67
N PRO A 326 -16.05 1.84 3.08
CA PRO A 326 -15.71 2.27 1.73
C PRO A 326 -14.27 2.79 1.64
N ASN A 327 -13.76 2.92 0.42
CA ASN A 327 -12.48 3.60 0.21
C ASN A 327 -12.58 5.05 0.73
N SER A 328 -11.66 5.45 1.61
CA SER A 328 -11.69 6.78 2.24
C SER A 328 -11.59 7.90 1.21
N VAL A 329 -10.75 7.76 0.18
CA VAL A 329 -10.56 8.78 -0.86
C VAL A 329 -11.86 8.99 -1.64
N SER A 330 -12.49 7.91 -2.09
CA SER A 330 -13.74 8.02 -2.85
C SER A 330 -14.93 8.46 -1.99
N LEU A 331 -14.92 8.12 -0.68
CA LEU A 331 -15.91 8.64 0.26
C LEU A 331 -15.76 10.15 0.45
N ASP A 332 -14.54 10.63 0.70
CA ASP A 332 -14.26 12.05 0.86
C ASP A 332 -14.61 12.82 -0.41
N ALA A 333 -14.24 12.32 -1.60
CA ALA A 333 -14.60 12.91 -2.89
C ALA A 333 -16.12 12.99 -3.12
N CYS A 334 -16.86 11.95 -2.75
CA CYS A 334 -18.33 11.97 -2.85
C CYS A 334 -18.95 12.99 -1.88
N LEU A 335 -18.41 13.12 -0.66
CA LEU A 335 -18.89 14.09 0.32
C LEU A 335 -18.54 15.53 -0.09
N ASP A 336 -17.33 15.78 -0.60
CA ASP A 336 -16.91 17.08 -1.15
C ASP A 336 -17.83 17.51 -2.31
N TYR A 337 -18.19 16.57 -3.18
CA TYR A 337 -19.12 16.84 -4.27
C TYR A 337 -20.51 17.22 -3.78
N LEU A 338 -21.08 16.46 -2.83
CA LEU A 338 -22.39 16.76 -2.27
C LEU A 338 -22.40 18.11 -1.55
N GLU A 339 -21.33 18.42 -0.82
CA GLU A 339 -21.13 19.73 -0.18
C GLU A 339 -21.12 20.87 -1.22
N GLY A 340 -20.34 20.72 -2.29
CA GLY A 340 -20.25 21.71 -3.37
C GLY A 340 -21.52 21.86 -4.21
N GLN A 341 -22.44 20.89 -4.18
CA GLN A 341 -23.76 20.97 -4.81
C GLN A 341 -24.85 21.46 -3.84
N GLU A 342 -24.51 21.74 -2.58
CA GLU A 342 -25.47 22.11 -1.53
C GLU A 342 -26.56 21.04 -1.31
N ASP A 343 -26.26 19.77 -1.65
CA ASP A 343 -27.21 18.65 -1.56
C ASP A 343 -27.27 18.08 -0.14
N VAL A 344 -27.98 18.79 0.74
CA VAL A 344 -28.15 18.42 2.15
C VAL A 344 -28.81 17.05 2.30
N ASP A 345 -29.80 16.73 1.47
CA ASP A 345 -30.50 15.44 1.53
C ASP A 345 -29.58 14.28 1.14
N GLY A 346 -28.75 14.50 0.11
CA GLY A 346 -27.72 13.56 -0.31
C GLY A 346 -26.72 13.24 0.79
N VAL A 347 -26.26 14.26 1.52
CA VAL A 347 -25.36 14.12 2.67
C VAL A 347 -26.07 13.41 3.83
N LYS A 348 -27.31 13.81 4.17
CA LYS A 348 -28.11 13.19 5.24
C LYS A 348 -28.29 11.68 4.98
N ASP A 349 -28.61 11.29 3.76
CA ASP A 349 -28.77 9.89 3.40
C ASP A 349 -27.47 9.11 3.49
N MET A 350 -26.35 9.67 3.04
CA MET A 350 -25.05 9.02 3.15
C MET A 350 -24.63 8.81 4.61
N ILE A 351 -24.84 9.82 5.46
CA ILE A 351 -24.57 9.75 6.90
C ILE A 351 -25.44 8.69 7.58
N ARG A 352 -26.74 8.64 7.26
CA ARG A 352 -27.66 7.59 7.77
C ARG A 352 -27.17 6.19 7.41
N LEU A 353 -26.66 6.00 6.20
CA LEU A 353 -26.09 4.73 5.77
C LEU A 353 -24.79 4.39 6.52
N LEU A 354 -23.87 5.36 6.65
CA LEU A 354 -22.59 5.16 7.35
C LEU A 354 -22.78 4.83 8.84
N LYS A 355 -23.77 5.43 9.51
CA LYS A 355 -24.09 5.11 10.92
C LYS A 355 -24.48 3.66 11.16
N LYS A 356 -25.12 3.01 10.18
CA LYS A 356 -25.46 1.58 10.27
C LYS A 356 -24.20 0.70 10.20
N SER A 357 -23.14 1.21 9.58
CA SER A 357 -21.89 0.49 9.36
C SER A 357 -20.85 0.72 10.46
N GLY A 358 -20.99 1.76 11.30
CA GLY A 358 -20.07 2.00 12.42
C GLY A 358 -20.08 3.44 12.94
N PRO A 359 -19.23 3.77 13.93
CA PRO A 359 -19.11 5.12 14.46
C PRO A 359 -18.54 6.07 13.41
N LEU A 360 -19.12 7.26 13.31
CA LEU A 360 -18.68 8.29 12.36
C LEU A 360 -17.45 9.04 12.88
N LYS A 361 -16.61 9.47 11.94
CA LYS A 361 -15.52 10.42 12.23
C LYS A 361 -16.09 11.83 12.35
N ARG A 362 -15.46 12.65 13.20
CA ARG A 362 -15.84 14.06 13.42
C ARG A 362 -15.91 14.87 12.12
N ASP A 363 -14.95 14.64 11.22
CA ASP A 363 -14.81 15.36 9.95
C ASP A 363 -16.06 15.27 9.06
N ILE A 364 -16.81 14.16 9.15
CA ILE A 364 -18.06 13.96 8.40
C ILE A 364 -19.15 14.91 8.90
N TYR A 365 -19.20 15.21 10.21
CA TYR A 365 -20.15 16.18 10.76
C TYR A 365 -19.77 17.61 10.40
N HIS A 366 -18.47 17.94 10.35
CA HIS A 366 -18.01 19.26 9.90
C HIS A 366 -18.43 19.52 8.44
N ARG A 367 -18.34 18.51 7.57
CA ARG A 367 -18.84 18.57 6.17
C ARG A 367 -20.36 18.73 6.10
N TRP A 368 -21.10 18.00 6.94
CA TRP A 368 -22.55 18.15 7.03
C TRP A 368 -22.97 19.56 7.46
N LEU A 369 -22.31 20.12 8.49
CA LEU A 369 -22.54 21.49 8.94
C LEU A 369 -22.25 22.51 7.84
N ARG A 370 -21.13 22.38 7.13
CA ARG A 370 -20.79 23.27 6.00
C ARG A 370 -21.85 23.20 4.89
N THR A 371 -22.32 22.00 4.55
CA THR A 371 -23.38 21.81 3.54
C THR A 371 -24.70 22.46 3.97
N CYS A 372 -25.13 22.27 5.23
CA CYS A 372 -26.34 22.90 5.76
C CYS A 372 -26.23 24.44 5.76
N VAL A 373 -25.08 24.99 6.15
CA VAL A 373 -24.83 26.44 6.14
C VAL A 373 -24.89 27.00 4.72
N ALA A 374 -24.27 26.33 3.75
CA ALA A 374 -24.29 26.76 2.35
C ALA A 374 -25.72 26.74 1.76
N ALA A 375 -26.50 25.69 2.05
CA ALA A 375 -27.87 25.54 1.58
C ALA A 375 -28.93 26.37 2.36
N GLY A 376 -28.54 27.01 3.47
CA GLY A 376 -29.48 27.71 4.36
C GLY A 376 -30.44 26.80 5.15
N ASP A 377 -30.08 25.53 5.35
CA ASP A 377 -30.88 24.54 6.11
C ASP A 377 -30.55 24.59 7.61
N SER A 378 -31.40 23.98 8.44
CA SER A 378 -31.25 23.96 9.89
C SER A 378 -30.00 23.20 10.34
N ILE A 379 -29.10 23.93 11.02
CA ILE A 379 -27.87 23.39 11.62
C ILE A 379 -28.09 22.76 13.01
N SER A 380 -29.25 23.00 13.64
CA SER A 380 -29.50 22.53 15.02
C SER A 380 -29.55 21.01 15.11
N GLU A 381 -30.15 20.35 14.11
CA GLU A 381 -30.22 18.89 14.02
C GLU A 381 -28.83 18.25 13.97
N VAL A 382 -27.91 18.87 13.22
CA VAL A 382 -26.54 18.38 13.07
C VAL A 382 -25.74 18.50 14.36
N VAL A 383 -25.88 19.63 15.06
CA VAL A 383 -25.20 19.89 16.35
C VAL A 383 -25.71 18.95 17.44
N ASP A 384 -27.02 18.71 17.51
CA ASP A 384 -27.60 17.79 18.48
C ASP A 384 -27.13 16.36 18.21
N GLN A 385 -27.08 15.96 16.94
CA GLN A 385 -26.59 14.64 16.55
C GLN A 385 -25.08 14.47 16.82
N LEU A 386 -24.26 15.50 16.59
CA LEU A 386 -22.83 15.51 16.91
C LEU A 386 -22.60 15.29 18.42
N LYS A 387 -23.43 15.91 19.27
CA LYS A 387 -23.40 15.72 20.72
C LYS A 387 -23.87 14.32 21.14
N MET A 388 -24.95 13.81 20.54
CA MET A 388 -25.44 12.45 20.82
C MET A 388 -24.38 11.39 20.50
N ASP A 389 -23.63 11.59 19.42
CA ASP A 389 -22.56 10.68 19.00
C ASP A 389 -21.23 10.88 19.79
N GLY A 390 -21.27 11.67 20.87
CA GLY A 390 -20.20 11.78 21.87
C GLY A 390 -19.12 12.83 21.58
N PHE A 391 -19.32 13.70 20.59
CA PHE A 391 -18.36 14.74 20.24
C PHE A 391 -18.73 16.08 20.92
N SER A 392 -17.72 16.79 21.42
CA SER A 392 -17.86 18.18 21.85
C SER A 392 -17.81 19.13 20.66
N VAL A 393 -18.47 20.29 20.79
CA VAL A 393 -18.28 21.42 19.87
C VAL A 393 -16.83 21.88 20.00
N ASP A 394 -16.08 21.88 18.91
CA ASP A 394 -14.71 22.37 18.83
C ASP A 394 -14.64 23.74 18.15
N GLU A 395 -13.44 24.36 18.17
CA GLU A 395 -13.23 25.67 17.55
C GLU A 395 -13.61 25.70 16.06
N GLU A 396 -13.45 24.59 15.36
CA GLU A 396 -13.82 24.47 13.94
C GLU A 396 -15.34 24.43 13.75
N THR A 397 -16.05 23.69 14.61
CA THR A 397 -17.51 23.71 14.66
C THR A 397 -18.03 25.12 14.94
N ASP A 398 -17.45 25.82 15.92
CA ASP A 398 -17.83 27.20 16.27
C ASP A 398 -17.57 28.20 15.13
N LYS A 399 -16.48 28.03 14.37
CA LYS A 399 -16.22 28.85 13.18
C LYS A 399 -17.29 28.64 12.11
N ILE A 400 -17.63 27.38 11.80
CA ILE A 400 -18.65 27.06 10.79
C ILE A 400 -20.01 27.66 11.21
N LEU A 401 -20.39 27.52 12.47
CA LEU A 401 -21.65 28.07 13.01
C LEU A 401 -21.71 29.60 12.95
N LYS A 402 -20.61 30.31 13.26
CA LYS A 402 -20.52 31.77 13.16
C LYS A 402 -20.64 32.29 11.74
N THR A 403 -20.11 31.54 10.77
CA THR A 403 -20.16 31.90 9.35
C THR A 403 -21.61 31.86 8.82
N GLY A 404 -22.40 30.87 9.24
CA GLY A 404 -23.82 30.76 8.90
C GLY A 404 -24.76 31.74 9.61
N GLN A 405 -24.31 32.43 10.66
CA GLN A 405 -25.08 33.50 11.34
C GLN A 405 -24.85 34.89 10.72
N SER A 406 -23.93 35.00 9.76
CA SER A 406 -23.54 36.26 9.10
C SER A 406 -24.09 36.44 7.68
N LEU A 407 -24.83 35.44 7.18
CA LEU A 407 -25.68 35.46 5.98
C LEU A 407 -27.13 35.66 6.42
#